data_AF-A0A7S2LNN2-F1
#
_entry.id   AF-A0A7S2LNN2-F1
#
_cell.length_a   1.000
_cell.length_b   1.000
_cell.length_c   1.000
_cell.angle_alpha   90.00
_cell.angle_beta   90.00
_cell.angle_gamma   90.00
#
_symmetry.space_group_name_H-M   'P 1'
#
loop_
_entity.id
_entity.type
_entity.pdbx_description
1 polymer ?
#
loop_
_entity_poly.entity_id
_entity_poly.type
_entity_poly.pdbx_seq_one_letter_code
_entity_poly.pdbx_strand_id
1 'polypeptide(L)'
;MPSAVARAFGGAPVDAAFLCAANPMGVGLSGEGFSEIAAQRSTSQMSVFIERMANHMGAIVPYSARPQLEELAGTYASGGGDASFERLASLMGSTPRPAWMQVDPNARCAANRNAAPALVAGAIDWTCANARTFSCSDIPAHCTNNTYRTADYIFSRYYEEQGAAASPLEQCSFSGAAIFAPSSLYNRWTGSAQCVVGGHVAPPSGTTPQMDVGPDDPWQASTSAPTPGTSQQEGPRSTLLFLDYSSAPPSSPGAARWSLL
;
A
#
# COMPACT_ATOMS: atom_id res chain seq x y z
N MET A 1 -13.64 -21.05 -10.54
CA MET A 1 -13.77 -22.53 -10.62
C MET A 1 -15.02 -22.81 -11.45
N PRO A 2 -14.93 -23.50 -12.61
CA PRO A 2 -16.11 -23.78 -13.43
C PRO A 2 -17.17 -24.53 -12.61
N SER A 3 -18.46 -24.27 -12.85
CA SER A 3 -19.59 -24.82 -12.08
C SER A 3 -19.57 -26.36 -11.99
N ALA A 4 -18.99 -27.02 -13.00
CA ALA A 4 -18.80 -28.47 -13.02
C ALA A 4 -17.87 -28.96 -11.90
N VAL A 5 -16.82 -28.20 -11.57
CA VAL A 5 -15.86 -28.57 -10.53
C VAL A 5 -16.46 -28.33 -9.14
N ALA A 6 -17.15 -27.21 -8.92
CA ALA A 6 -17.85 -26.97 -7.66
C ALA A 6 -18.88 -28.09 -7.36
N ARG A 7 -19.62 -28.53 -8.39
CA ARG A 7 -20.57 -29.64 -8.30
C ARG A 7 -19.90 -30.99 -8.00
N ALA A 8 -18.75 -31.28 -8.62
CA ALA A 8 -18.03 -32.54 -8.41
C ALA A 8 -17.52 -32.72 -6.97
N PHE A 9 -17.25 -31.61 -6.27
CA PHE A 9 -16.72 -31.61 -4.90
C PHE A 9 -17.71 -31.11 -3.83
N GLY A 10 -19.00 -30.94 -4.18
CA GLY A 10 -20.03 -30.50 -3.23
C GLY A 10 -19.87 -29.07 -2.71
N GLY A 11 -19.08 -28.24 -3.39
CA GLY A 11 -18.86 -26.84 -3.04
C GLY A 11 -19.90 -25.91 -3.66
N ALA A 12 -20.06 -24.72 -3.07
CA ALA A 12 -20.86 -23.66 -3.67
C ALA A 12 -20.23 -23.21 -5.01
N PRO A 13 -21.04 -22.94 -6.06
CA PRO A 13 -20.53 -22.43 -7.32
C PRO A 13 -19.84 -21.09 -7.08
N VAL A 14 -18.65 -20.94 -7.67
CA VAL A 14 -17.91 -19.69 -7.65
C VAL A 14 -18.51 -18.76 -8.69
N ASP A 15 -19.04 -17.62 -8.24
CA ASP A 15 -19.49 -16.57 -9.15
C ASP A 15 -18.26 -15.91 -9.81
N ALA A 16 -17.99 -16.30 -11.06
CA ALA A 16 -16.90 -15.75 -11.83
C ALA A 16 -17.07 -14.25 -12.09
N ALA A 17 -18.30 -13.75 -12.22
CA ALA A 17 -18.54 -12.32 -12.40
C ALA A 17 -18.15 -11.54 -11.15
N PHE A 18 -18.45 -12.09 -9.97
CA PHE A 18 -18.00 -11.51 -8.70
C PHE A 18 -16.47 -11.57 -8.54
N LEU A 19 -15.83 -12.69 -8.89
CA LEU A 19 -14.37 -12.82 -8.79
C LEU A 19 -13.60 -11.99 -9.83
N CYS A 20 -14.21 -11.74 -10.99
CA CYS A 20 -13.64 -10.91 -12.05
C CYS A 20 -14.02 -9.44 -11.92
N ALA A 21 -14.83 -9.08 -10.92
CA ALA A 21 -15.12 -7.68 -10.64
C ALA A 21 -13.84 -6.97 -10.19
N ALA A 22 -13.66 -5.73 -10.67
CA ALA A 22 -12.51 -4.92 -10.30
C ALA A 22 -12.45 -4.73 -8.77
N ASN A 23 -11.31 -5.05 -8.18
CA ASN A 23 -11.13 -4.95 -6.74
C ASN A 23 -10.81 -3.49 -6.36
N PRO A 24 -11.61 -2.80 -5.53
CA PRO A 24 -11.35 -1.42 -5.14
C PRO A 24 -10.03 -1.23 -4.39
N MET A 25 -9.42 -2.30 -3.85
CA MET A 25 -8.08 -2.25 -3.25
C MET A 25 -6.95 -2.42 -4.27
N GLY A 26 -7.22 -2.99 -5.45
CA GLY A 26 -6.22 -3.32 -6.47
C GLY A 26 -6.19 -2.37 -7.68
N VAL A 27 -7.33 -1.79 -8.07
CA VAL A 27 -7.39 -0.85 -9.20
C VAL A 27 -6.55 0.40 -8.95
N GLY A 28 -6.12 1.11 -9.99
CA GLY A 28 -5.45 2.40 -9.83
C GLY A 28 -6.34 3.44 -9.13
N LEU A 29 -5.75 4.37 -8.37
CA LEU A 29 -6.44 5.58 -7.92
C LEU A 29 -6.37 6.64 -9.04
N SER A 30 -7.13 6.40 -10.10
CA SER A 30 -7.19 7.20 -11.32
C SER A 30 -8.62 7.28 -11.85
N GLY A 31 -8.85 8.08 -12.89
CA GLY A 31 -10.14 8.12 -13.62
C GLY A 31 -10.56 6.76 -14.18
N GLU A 32 -9.61 6.00 -14.71
CA GLU A 32 -9.83 4.63 -15.21
C GLU A 32 -10.26 3.68 -14.08
N GLY A 33 -9.48 3.63 -12.99
CA GLY A 33 -9.81 2.77 -11.86
C GLY A 33 -11.14 3.17 -11.18
N PHE A 34 -11.43 4.47 -11.10
CA PHE A 34 -12.74 4.95 -10.66
C PHE A 34 -13.87 4.43 -11.56
N SER A 35 -13.69 4.52 -12.88
CA SER A 35 -14.68 4.06 -13.85
C SER A 35 -14.95 2.56 -13.75
N GLU A 36 -13.91 1.74 -13.54
CA GLU A 36 -14.04 0.30 -13.30
C GLU A 36 -14.85 -0.03 -12.03
N ILE A 37 -14.67 0.73 -10.95
CA ILE A 37 -15.43 0.55 -9.71
C ILE A 37 -16.85 1.08 -9.85
N ALA A 38 -17.04 2.24 -10.47
CA ALA A 38 -18.34 2.84 -10.73
C ALA A 38 -19.21 1.94 -11.62
N ALA A 39 -18.62 1.27 -12.61
CA ALA A 39 -19.32 0.34 -13.50
C ALA A 39 -19.98 -0.83 -12.77
N GLN A 40 -19.50 -1.20 -11.58
CA GLN A 40 -20.10 -2.25 -10.75
C GLN A 40 -21.41 -1.83 -10.09
N ARG A 41 -21.72 -0.51 -10.06
CA ARG A 41 -22.90 0.06 -9.38
C ARG A 41 -23.06 -0.42 -7.94
N SER A 42 -21.94 -0.69 -7.27
CA SER A 42 -21.91 -1.20 -5.91
C SER A 42 -21.46 -0.10 -4.96
N THR A 43 -22.38 0.38 -4.12
CA THR A 43 -22.08 1.35 -3.06
C THR A 43 -20.96 0.85 -2.15
N SER A 44 -20.96 -0.44 -1.80
CA SER A 44 -19.93 -1.02 -0.93
C SER A 44 -18.53 -0.94 -1.56
N GLN A 45 -18.40 -1.30 -2.85
CA GLN A 45 -17.12 -1.24 -3.55
C GLN A 45 -16.65 0.20 -3.72
N MET A 46 -17.57 1.12 -4.03
CA MET A 46 -17.27 2.54 -4.14
C MET A 46 -16.84 3.14 -2.79
N SER A 47 -17.47 2.76 -1.67
CA SER A 47 -17.07 3.18 -0.32
C SER A 47 -15.63 2.78 -0.02
N VAL A 48 -15.23 1.54 -0.35
CA VAL A 48 -13.86 1.06 -0.16
C VAL A 48 -12.88 1.86 -1.03
N PHE A 49 -13.23 2.15 -2.28
CA PHE A 49 -12.40 2.95 -3.17
C PHE A 49 -12.20 4.39 -2.64
N ILE A 50 -13.28 5.05 -2.20
CA ILE A 50 -13.26 6.41 -1.63
C ILE A 50 -12.47 6.42 -0.31
N GLU A 51 -12.67 5.44 0.58
CA GLU A 51 -11.88 5.33 1.80
C GLU A 51 -10.40 5.10 1.51
N ARG A 52 -10.08 4.25 0.53
CA ARG A 52 -8.70 4.02 0.10
C ARG A 52 -8.08 5.32 -0.42
N MET A 53 -8.83 6.10 -1.19
CA MET A 53 -8.37 7.40 -1.66
C MET A 53 -8.10 8.37 -0.51
N ALA A 54 -8.99 8.45 0.49
CA ALA A 54 -8.77 9.23 1.71
C ALA A 54 -7.49 8.79 2.45
N ASN A 55 -7.26 7.47 2.58
CA ASN A 55 -6.04 6.92 3.17
C ASN A 55 -4.78 7.25 2.36
N HIS A 56 -4.86 7.44 1.04
CA HIS A 56 -3.71 7.90 0.23
C HIS A 56 -3.45 9.40 0.35
N MET A 57 -4.37 10.14 0.97
CA MET A 57 -4.25 11.57 1.25
C MET A 57 -3.90 11.85 2.72
N GLY A 58 -3.49 10.83 3.47
CA GLY A 58 -3.12 10.95 4.88
C GLY A 58 -4.31 11.11 5.81
N ALA A 59 -5.51 10.76 5.35
CA ALA A 59 -6.73 10.88 6.15
C ALA A 59 -7.32 9.51 6.48
N ILE A 60 -8.04 9.45 7.60
CA ILE A 60 -8.85 8.31 8.00
C ILE A 60 -10.33 8.67 7.92
N VAL A 61 -11.17 7.67 7.70
CA VAL A 61 -12.62 7.80 7.84
C VAL A 61 -13.01 7.23 9.21
N PRO A 62 -13.36 8.07 10.21
CA PRO A 62 -13.75 7.56 11.51
C PRO A 62 -15.03 6.73 11.40
N TYR A 63 -15.21 5.79 12.33
CA TYR A 63 -16.38 4.90 12.33
C TYR A 63 -17.71 5.68 12.34
N SER A 64 -17.77 6.79 13.06
CA SER A 64 -18.94 7.68 13.10
C SER A 64 -19.26 8.37 11.77
N ALA A 65 -18.31 8.41 10.83
CA ALA A 65 -18.47 9.00 9.51
C ALA A 65 -18.83 7.97 8.41
N ARG A 66 -18.97 6.69 8.76
CA ARG A 66 -19.30 5.62 7.81
C ARG A 66 -20.63 5.85 7.06
N PRO A 67 -21.72 6.29 7.71
CA PRO A 67 -22.97 6.57 6.98
C PRO A 67 -22.81 7.67 5.91
N GLN A 68 -22.05 8.72 6.21
CA GLN A 68 -21.77 9.82 5.27
C GLN A 68 -20.91 9.34 4.10
N LEU A 69 -19.93 8.48 4.36
CA LEU A 69 -19.13 7.83 3.31
C LEU A 69 -20.02 6.95 2.41
N GLU A 70 -20.94 6.17 2.98
CA GLU A 70 -21.85 5.30 2.23
C GLU A 70 -22.84 6.09 1.36
N GLU A 71 -23.38 7.20 1.88
CA GLU A 71 -24.24 8.11 1.11
C GLU A 71 -23.48 8.73 -0.07
N LEU A 72 -22.26 9.21 0.18
CA LEU A 72 -21.38 9.73 -0.86
C LEU A 72 -21.08 8.64 -1.91
N ALA A 73 -20.69 7.45 -1.47
CA ALA A 73 -20.39 6.33 -2.34
C ALA A 73 -21.61 5.91 -3.17
N GLY A 74 -22.83 5.95 -2.63
CA GLY A 74 -24.05 5.66 -3.37
C GLY A 74 -24.30 6.67 -4.50
N THR A 75 -24.00 7.94 -4.25
CA THR A 75 -24.08 9.00 -5.28
C THR A 75 -23.11 8.73 -6.43
N TYR A 76 -21.85 8.40 -6.11
CA TYR A 76 -20.83 8.12 -7.13
C TYR A 76 -21.05 6.76 -7.83
N ALA A 77 -21.52 5.74 -7.13
CA ALA A 77 -21.79 4.41 -7.69
C ALA A 77 -23.01 4.38 -8.62
N SER A 78 -24.01 5.23 -8.38
CA SER A 78 -25.18 5.36 -9.25
C SER A 78 -24.92 6.16 -10.53
N GLY A 79 -23.75 6.81 -10.64
CA GLY A 79 -23.45 7.73 -11.74
C GLY A 79 -24.32 8.99 -11.72
N GLY A 80 -24.87 9.35 -10.56
CA GLY A 80 -25.68 10.56 -10.40
C GLY A 80 -24.84 11.84 -10.52
N GLY A 81 -25.31 12.80 -11.33
CA GLY A 81 -24.61 14.08 -11.56
C GLY A 81 -23.33 13.93 -12.38
N ASP A 82 -22.37 14.84 -12.18
CA ASP A 82 -21.05 14.84 -12.83
C ASP A 82 -20.03 13.96 -12.08
N ALA A 83 -20.48 12.78 -11.60
CA ALA A 83 -19.65 11.86 -10.83
C ALA A 83 -18.42 11.41 -11.62
N SER A 84 -17.25 11.83 -11.17
CA SER A 84 -15.96 11.60 -11.82
C SER A 84 -14.86 11.52 -10.77
N PHE A 85 -13.74 10.91 -11.13
CA PHE A 85 -12.58 10.84 -10.25
C PHE A 85 -12.06 12.23 -9.90
N GLU A 86 -12.04 13.14 -10.87
CA GLU A 86 -11.58 14.52 -10.74
C GLU A 86 -12.46 15.29 -9.75
N ARG A 87 -13.79 15.09 -9.83
CA ARG A 87 -14.73 15.71 -8.89
C ARG A 87 -14.55 15.16 -7.48
N LEU A 88 -14.33 13.85 -7.35
CA LEU A 88 -14.05 13.22 -6.06
C LEU A 88 -12.73 13.72 -5.46
N ALA A 89 -11.67 13.79 -6.27
CA ALA A 89 -10.36 14.31 -5.88
C ALA A 89 -10.45 15.76 -5.43
N SER A 90 -11.18 16.58 -6.19
CA SER A 90 -11.44 17.98 -5.85
C SER A 90 -12.21 18.13 -4.54
N LEU A 91 -13.25 17.30 -4.32
CA LEU A 91 -14.00 17.28 -3.06
C LEU A 91 -13.11 16.92 -1.88
N MET A 92 -12.29 15.88 -2.00
CA MET A 92 -11.39 15.50 -0.90
C MET A 92 -10.33 16.57 -0.66
N GLY A 93 -9.82 17.19 -1.74
CA GLY A 93 -8.81 18.25 -1.75
C GLY A 93 -9.27 19.61 -1.24
N SER A 94 -10.58 19.82 -1.04
CA SER A 94 -11.13 21.14 -0.72
C SER A 94 -10.68 21.66 0.64
N THR A 95 -10.72 22.99 0.79
CA THR A 95 -10.54 23.69 2.07
C THR A 95 -11.81 24.49 2.38
N PRO A 96 -12.51 24.21 3.51
CA PRO A 96 -12.21 23.16 4.49
C PRO A 96 -12.39 21.74 3.93
N ARG A 97 -11.70 20.77 4.54
CA ARG A 97 -11.83 19.35 4.20
C ARG A 97 -13.24 18.84 4.58
N PRO A 98 -13.76 17.83 3.88
CA PRO A 98 -15.03 17.21 4.24
C PRO A 98 -15.04 16.69 5.69
N ALA A 99 -16.13 16.92 6.42
CA ALA A 99 -16.24 16.52 7.83
C ALA A 99 -16.21 14.99 8.05
N TRP A 100 -16.43 14.19 7.00
CA TRP A 100 -16.38 12.73 7.06
C TRP A 100 -14.95 12.17 7.04
N MET A 101 -13.93 12.99 6.77
CA MET A 101 -12.52 12.59 6.79
C MET A 101 -11.74 13.36 7.86
N GLN A 102 -10.83 12.67 8.54
CA GLN A 102 -9.93 13.25 9.52
C GLN A 102 -8.50 13.10 9.03
N VAL A 103 -7.82 14.22 8.77
CA VAL A 103 -6.39 14.21 8.40
C VAL A 103 -5.57 13.79 9.61
N ASP A 104 -4.69 12.82 9.42
CA ASP A 104 -3.74 12.39 10.44
C ASP A 104 -2.51 13.31 10.42
N PRO A 105 -2.21 14.05 11.51
CA PRO A 105 -1.03 14.91 11.57
C PRO A 105 0.29 14.11 11.49
N ASN A 106 0.24 12.81 11.77
CA ASN A 106 1.37 11.90 11.66
C ASN A 106 1.39 11.15 10.32
N ALA A 107 0.57 11.54 9.34
CA ALA A 107 0.65 10.96 8.01
C ALA A 107 2.05 11.17 7.41
N ARG A 108 2.55 10.15 6.71
CA ARG A 108 3.88 10.15 6.10
C ARG A 108 3.81 9.57 4.70
N CYS A 109 4.73 10.01 3.85
CA CYS A 109 4.91 9.38 2.56
C CYS A 109 5.60 8.03 2.72
N ALA A 110 4.90 6.95 2.41
CA ALA A 110 5.36 5.58 2.63
C ALA A 110 5.10 4.71 1.39
N ALA A 111 5.87 3.65 1.22
CA ALA A 111 5.79 2.83 0.01
C ALA A 111 4.43 2.13 -0.09
N ASN A 112 3.86 2.12 -1.30
CA ASN A 112 2.60 1.45 -1.56
C ASN A 112 2.78 -0.07 -1.49
N ARG A 113 2.18 -0.72 -0.47
CA ARG A 113 2.29 -2.18 -0.31
C ARG A 113 1.60 -2.99 -1.41
N ASN A 114 0.75 -2.35 -2.21
CA ASN A 114 0.09 -2.97 -3.36
C ASN A 114 0.84 -2.72 -4.68
N ALA A 115 1.87 -1.86 -4.68
CA ALA A 115 2.68 -1.63 -5.87
C ALA A 115 3.68 -2.76 -6.08
N ALA A 116 3.97 -3.07 -7.35
CA ALA A 116 5.00 -4.04 -7.72
C ALA A 116 6.37 -3.59 -7.18
N PRO A 117 7.19 -4.49 -6.59
CA PRO A 117 8.50 -4.12 -6.06
C PRO A 117 9.42 -3.41 -7.06
N ALA A 118 9.34 -3.78 -8.35
CA ALA A 118 10.12 -3.13 -9.41
C ALA A 118 9.75 -1.64 -9.61
N LEU A 119 8.46 -1.29 -9.51
CA LEU A 119 7.99 0.09 -9.58
C LEU A 119 8.51 0.89 -8.37
N VAL A 120 8.47 0.28 -7.18
CA VAL A 120 8.99 0.89 -5.95
C VAL A 120 10.50 1.10 -6.02
N ALA A 121 11.25 0.11 -6.53
CA ALA A 121 12.69 0.23 -6.74
C ALA A 121 13.06 1.35 -7.74
N GLY A 122 12.36 1.44 -8.87
CA GLY A 122 12.59 2.53 -9.82
C GLY A 122 12.30 3.92 -9.23
N ALA A 123 11.27 4.03 -8.37
CA ALA A 123 10.97 5.26 -7.65
C ALA A 123 12.03 5.58 -6.57
N ILE A 124 12.62 4.57 -5.90
CA ILE A 124 13.77 4.75 -5.01
C ILE A 124 14.94 5.37 -5.77
N ASP A 125 15.33 4.77 -6.90
CA ASP A 125 16.49 5.23 -7.69
C ASP A 125 16.31 6.68 -8.14
N TRP A 126 15.12 7.01 -8.66
CA TRP A 126 14.78 8.37 -9.06
C TRP A 126 14.86 9.34 -7.87
N THR A 127 14.33 8.94 -6.71
CA THR A 127 14.33 9.80 -5.52
C THR A 127 15.75 10.05 -5.02
N CYS A 128 16.61 9.03 -5.00
CA CYS A 128 18.01 9.18 -4.63
C CYS A 128 18.79 10.08 -5.58
N ALA A 129 18.44 10.10 -6.87
CA ALA A 129 19.06 10.99 -7.84
C ALA A 129 18.59 12.46 -7.72
N ASN A 130 17.44 12.71 -7.09
CA ASN A 130 16.81 14.04 -7.01
C ASN A 130 16.76 14.64 -5.59
N ALA A 131 17.11 13.87 -4.56
CA ALA A 131 17.20 14.36 -3.19
C ALA A 131 18.30 15.43 -3.06
N ARG A 132 18.02 16.51 -2.31
CA ARG A 132 18.98 17.61 -2.10
C ARG A 132 19.47 17.68 -0.66
N THR A 133 18.67 17.21 0.29
CA THR A 133 18.90 17.41 1.73
C THR A 133 19.26 16.15 2.50
N PHE A 134 19.17 14.98 1.87
CA PHE A 134 19.57 13.70 2.46
C PHE A 134 20.27 12.82 1.42
N SER A 135 21.12 11.91 1.90
CA SER A 135 21.80 10.93 1.06
C SER A 135 21.18 9.55 1.25
N CYS A 136 21.02 8.80 0.14
CA CYS A 136 20.62 7.40 0.20
C CYS A 136 21.73 6.47 0.74
N SER A 137 22.93 6.99 1.01
CA SER A 137 23.93 6.27 1.80
C SER A 137 23.59 6.19 3.29
N ASP A 138 22.72 7.07 3.79
CA ASP A 138 22.50 7.28 5.23
C ASP A 138 21.28 6.51 5.73
N ILE A 139 20.79 5.55 4.93
CA ILE A 139 19.62 4.75 5.26
C ILE A 139 19.99 3.83 6.43
N PRO A 140 19.24 3.86 7.54
CA PRO A 140 19.49 2.96 8.65
C PRO A 140 19.48 1.50 8.21
N ALA A 141 20.42 0.70 8.73
CA ALA A 141 20.59 -0.70 8.34
C ALA A 141 19.31 -1.56 8.51
N HIS A 142 18.44 -1.22 9.47
CA HIS A 142 17.17 -1.93 9.67
C HIS A 142 16.10 -1.59 8.62
N CYS A 143 16.30 -0.52 7.84
CA CYS A 143 15.42 -0.10 6.74
C CYS A 143 15.92 -0.59 5.37
N THR A 144 17.16 -1.08 5.24
CA THR A 144 17.70 -1.59 3.96
C THR A 144 17.36 -3.06 3.70
N ASN A 145 16.74 -3.75 4.66
CA ASN A 145 16.50 -5.20 4.57
C ASN A 145 15.33 -5.60 3.66
N ASN A 146 14.57 -4.63 3.14
CA ASN A 146 13.41 -4.85 2.29
C ASN A 146 13.13 -3.57 1.46
N THR A 147 12.89 -3.74 0.16
CA THR A 147 12.58 -2.64 -0.78
C THR A 147 11.51 -1.68 -0.26
N TYR A 148 10.43 -2.17 0.35
CA TYR A 148 9.36 -1.32 0.87
C TYR A 148 9.78 -0.49 2.09
N ARG A 149 10.64 -1.03 2.98
CA ARG A 149 11.14 -0.27 4.13
C ARG A 149 12.18 0.75 3.72
N THR A 150 13.00 0.41 2.73
CA THR A 150 13.97 1.33 2.12
C THR A 150 13.20 2.50 1.49
N ALA A 151 12.15 2.18 0.74
CA ALA A 151 11.25 3.16 0.16
C ALA A 151 10.51 4.00 1.22
N ASP A 152 10.00 3.43 2.32
CA ASP A 152 9.38 4.21 3.39
C ASP A 152 10.31 5.32 3.89
N TYR A 153 11.60 5.00 4.07
CA TYR A 153 12.58 5.95 4.57
C TYR A 153 12.86 7.03 3.54
N ILE A 154 13.16 6.61 2.31
CA ILE A 154 13.52 7.51 1.21
C ILE A 154 12.34 8.43 0.85
N PHE A 155 11.14 7.88 0.68
CA PHE A 155 9.96 8.65 0.29
C PHE A 155 9.52 9.60 1.39
N SER A 156 9.56 9.19 2.66
CA SER A 156 9.21 10.10 3.77
C SER A 156 10.20 11.26 3.90
N ARG A 157 11.51 11.02 3.76
CA ARG A 157 12.55 12.06 3.77
C ARG A 157 12.43 13.01 2.57
N TYR A 158 12.22 12.45 1.38
CA TYR A 158 12.05 13.26 0.18
C TYR A 158 10.80 14.14 0.23
N TYR A 159 9.70 13.61 0.76
CA TYR A 159 8.47 14.40 0.94
C TYR A 159 8.66 15.52 1.98
N GLU A 160 9.37 15.24 3.09
CA GLU A 160 9.72 16.26 4.09
C GLU A 160 10.56 17.40 3.48
N GLU A 161 11.49 17.08 2.57
CA GLU A 161 12.28 18.07 1.83
C GLU A 161 11.42 19.03 0.98
N GLN A 162 10.24 18.60 0.51
CA GLN A 162 9.33 19.45 -0.26
C GLN A 162 8.61 20.50 0.63
N GLY A 163 8.61 20.31 1.95
CA GLY A 163 8.03 21.22 2.92
C GLY A 163 6.49 21.27 2.93
N ALA A 164 5.94 22.28 3.61
CA ALA A 164 4.49 22.40 3.85
C ALA A 164 3.65 22.66 2.59
N ALA A 165 4.28 23.07 1.49
CA ALA A 165 3.60 23.32 0.21
C ALA A 165 3.42 22.04 -0.62
N ALA A 166 3.97 20.90 -0.19
CA ALA A 166 3.84 19.64 -0.90
C ALA A 166 2.39 19.13 -0.86
N SER A 167 1.87 18.78 -2.03
CA SER A 167 0.61 18.05 -2.19
C SER A 167 0.82 16.54 -1.99
N PRO A 168 0.10 15.92 -1.05
CA PRO A 168 0.15 14.46 -0.86
C PRO A 168 -0.12 13.65 -2.12
N LEU A 169 -0.97 14.14 -3.02
CA LEU A 169 -1.36 13.40 -4.22
C LEU A 169 -0.32 13.49 -5.34
N GLU A 170 0.46 14.56 -5.39
CA GLU A 170 1.42 14.78 -6.47
C GLU A 170 2.83 14.38 -6.04
N GLN A 171 3.31 14.96 -4.94
CA GLN A 171 4.71 14.81 -4.52
C GLN A 171 4.98 13.51 -3.74
N CYS A 172 3.94 12.80 -3.28
CA CYS A 172 4.11 11.49 -2.64
C CYS A 172 3.68 10.31 -3.53
N SER A 173 2.99 10.52 -4.65
CA SER A 173 2.48 9.36 -5.41
C SER A 173 3.59 8.54 -6.07
N PHE A 174 4.63 9.19 -6.61
CA PHE A 174 5.69 8.53 -7.40
C PHE A 174 5.13 7.54 -8.44
N SER A 175 4.12 7.97 -9.20
CA SER A 175 3.39 7.11 -10.14
C SER A 175 2.74 5.88 -9.48
N GLY A 176 2.25 6.03 -8.25
CA GLY A 176 1.63 4.98 -7.44
C GLY A 176 2.61 4.11 -6.64
N ALA A 177 3.92 4.37 -6.71
CA ALA A 177 4.93 3.65 -5.92
C ALA A 177 4.86 3.99 -4.41
N ALA A 178 4.33 5.16 -4.06
CA ALA A 178 4.13 5.55 -2.67
C ALA A 178 2.75 6.19 -2.44
N ILE A 179 2.40 6.29 -1.16
CA ILE A 179 1.11 6.78 -0.69
C ILE A 179 1.37 7.67 0.52
N PHE A 180 0.59 8.74 0.68
CA PHE A 180 0.65 9.53 1.90
C PHE A 180 -0.21 8.83 2.96
N ALA A 181 0.37 7.87 3.66
CA ALA A 181 -0.34 6.97 4.57
C ALA A 181 -0.57 7.63 5.94
N PRO A 182 -1.78 7.52 6.52
CA PRO A 182 -1.96 7.82 7.94
C PRO A 182 -1.16 6.82 8.80
N SER A 183 -0.80 7.23 10.01
CA SER A 183 -0.04 6.45 10.98
C SER A 183 -0.70 5.14 11.33
N SER A 184 -2.02 5.12 11.48
CA SER A 184 -2.79 3.89 11.70
C SER A 184 -2.61 2.86 10.57
N LEU A 185 -2.35 3.31 9.34
CA LEU A 185 -2.11 2.44 8.21
C LEU A 185 -0.68 1.90 8.19
N TYR A 186 0.33 2.77 8.21
CA TYR A 186 1.72 2.32 8.11
C TYR A 186 2.21 1.59 9.36
N ASN A 187 1.64 1.85 10.54
CA ASN A 187 1.96 1.11 11.77
C ASN A 187 1.53 -0.37 11.71
N ARG A 188 0.62 -0.74 10.80
CA ARG A 188 0.24 -2.14 10.58
C ARG A 188 1.26 -2.89 9.72
N TRP A 189 2.17 -2.19 9.04
CA TRP A 189 3.20 -2.81 8.22
C TRP A 189 4.44 -3.05 9.07
N THR A 190 4.82 -4.32 9.20
CA THR A 190 5.96 -4.73 10.03
C THR A 190 7.23 -3.96 9.67
N GLY A 191 7.72 -3.16 10.61
CA GLY A 191 8.97 -2.42 10.48
C GLY A 191 8.85 -1.06 9.78
N SER A 192 7.66 -0.67 9.29
CA SER A 192 7.48 0.58 8.54
C SER A 192 7.53 1.81 9.46
N ALA A 193 6.97 1.70 10.66
CA ALA A 193 6.94 2.78 11.64
C ALA A 193 8.35 3.29 12.04
N GLN A 194 9.37 2.42 12.02
CA GLN A 194 10.77 2.80 12.28
C GLN A 194 11.46 3.43 11.07
N CYS A 195 10.89 3.23 9.88
CA CYS A 195 11.48 3.63 8.60
C CYS A 195 10.74 4.81 7.96
N VAL A 196 9.97 5.59 8.71
CA VAL A 196 9.43 6.87 8.24
C VAL A 196 10.03 8.01 9.04
N VAL A 197 10.05 9.23 8.47
CA VAL A 197 10.47 10.44 9.19
C VAL A 197 9.72 10.61 10.51
N GLY A 198 10.47 10.84 11.59
CA GLY A 198 9.94 10.94 12.96
C GLY A 198 9.54 9.59 13.55
N GLY A 199 9.81 8.49 12.86
CA GLY A 199 9.62 7.13 13.35
C GLY A 199 10.47 6.86 14.58
N HIS A 200 9.85 6.32 15.63
CA HIS A 200 10.57 5.88 16.81
C HIS A 200 10.99 4.42 16.60
N VAL A 201 12.30 4.17 16.61
CA VAL A 201 12.80 2.84 16.92
C VAL A 201 12.42 2.60 18.37
N ALA A 202 11.42 1.76 18.61
CA ALA A 202 11.19 1.25 19.96
C ALA A 202 12.56 0.75 20.45
N PRO A 203 13.05 1.24 21.60
CA PRO A 203 14.37 0.82 22.09
C PRO A 203 14.41 -0.70 22.00
N PRO A 204 15.52 -1.30 21.51
CA PRO A 204 15.63 -2.74 21.41
C PRO A 204 15.14 -3.27 22.74
N SER A 205 14.13 -4.14 22.73
CA SER A 205 13.52 -4.67 23.96
C SER A 205 14.63 -5.41 24.70
N GLY A 206 15.37 -4.63 25.48
CA GLY A 206 16.65 -4.98 26.02
C GLY A 206 16.35 -5.87 27.19
N THR A 207 16.76 -7.12 27.04
CA THR A 207 16.89 -8.04 28.15
C THR A 207 15.56 -8.29 28.83
N THR A 208 14.79 -9.25 28.32
CA THR A 208 14.03 -10.12 29.23
C THR A 208 14.99 -10.38 30.39
N PRO A 209 14.68 -10.01 31.64
CA PRO A 209 15.53 -10.33 32.77
C PRO A 209 15.83 -11.81 32.61
N GLN A 210 17.11 -12.12 32.38
CA GLN A 210 17.55 -13.49 32.42
C GLN A 210 17.23 -13.90 33.84
N MET A 211 16.08 -14.57 34.02
CA MET A 211 15.83 -15.31 35.24
C MET A 211 16.99 -16.28 35.29
N ASP A 212 17.88 -16.03 36.23
CA ASP A 212 18.99 -16.90 36.58
C ASP A 212 18.33 -18.21 37.02
N VAL A 213 18.07 -19.10 36.06
CA VAL A 213 17.62 -20.45 36.35
C VAL A 213 18.86 -21.13 36.90
N GLY A 214 18.90 -21.19 38.24
CA GLY A 214 19.95 -21.91 38.96
C GLY A 214 20.13 -23.32 38.39
N PRO A 215 21.37 -23.83 38.41
CA PRO A 215 21.62 -25.20 38.02
C PRO A 215 20.97 -26.09 39.07
N ASP A 216 19.99 -26.90 38.66
CA ASP A 216 19.66 -28.22 39.21
C ASP A 216 18.21 -28.58 38.85
N ASP A 217 17.99 -29.23 37.71
CA ASP A 217 17.12 -30.41 37.67
C ASP A 217 17.25 -31.18 36.34
N PRO A 218 17.66 -32.47 36.37
CA PRO A 218 17.74 -33.32 35.20
C PRO A 218 16.40 -34.02 34.97
N TRP A 219 15.52 -33.42 34.16
CA TRP A 219 14.37 -34.13 33.59
C TRP A 219 14.60 -34.44 32.11
N GLN A 220 14.91 -35.71 31.86
CA GLN A 220 14.95 -36.33 30.54
C GLN A 220 13.55 -36.35 29.94
N ALA A 221 13.37 -35.71 28.79
CA ALA A 221 12.21 -35.92 27.93
C ALA A 221 12.70 -36.34 26.54
N SER A 222 12.63 -37.65 26.30
CA SER A 222 12.80 -38.26 24.99
C SER A 222 11.71 -37.75 24.04
N THR A 223 12.11 -37.09 22.95
CA THR A 223 11.22 -36.84 21.81
C THR A 223 11.88 -37.32 20.53
N SER A 224 11.31 -38.38 19.98
CA SER A 224 11.70 -39.03 18.74
C SER A 224 11.43 -38.11 17.55
N ALA A 225 12.45 -37.83 16.74
CA ALA A 225 12.33 -37.09 15.50
C ALA A 225 11.72 -37.97 14.39
N PRO A 226 10.72 -37.49 13.62
CA PRO A 226 10.37 -38.09 12.35
C PRO A 226 11.30 -37.58 11.24
N THR A 227 11.92 -38.54 10.57
CA THR A 227 12.79 -38.38 9.39
C THR A 227 12.06 -37.69 8.22
N PRO A 228 12.62 -36.63 7.60
CA PRO A 228 12.10 -36.08 6.37
C PRO A 228 12.44 -36.98 5.17
N GLY A 229 11.42 -37.54 4.54
CA GLY A 229 11.53 -38.22 3.25
C GLY A 229 11.89 -37.22 2.15
N THR A 230 13.06 -37.40 1.55
CA THR A 230 13.51 -36.65 0.38
C THR A 230 12.88 -37.25 -0.87
N SER A 231 11.89 -36.58 -1.46
CA SER A 231 11.37 -36.92 -2.78
C SER A 231 11.98 -35.96 -3.80
N GLN A 232 12.95 -36.46 -4.57
CA GLN A 232 13.42 -35.80 -5.78
C GLN A 232 12.41 -36.07 -6.90
N GLN A 233 11.78 -35.02 -7.41
CA GLN A 233 11.02 -35.07 -8.64
C GLN A 233 11.66 -34.09 -9.63
N GLU A 234 12.52 -34.63 -10.50
CA GLU A 234 13.08 -33.93 -11.66
C GLU A 234 11.96 -33.65 -12.68
N GLY A 235 11.61 -32.37 -12.82
CA GLY A 235 10.76 -31.87 -13.90
C GLY A 235 11.58 -31.35 -15.08
N PRO A 236 11.05 -31.43 -16.31
CA PRO A 236 11.77 -31.06 -17.53
C PRO A 236 12.08 -29.55 -17.56
N ARG A 237 13.33 -29.24 -17.93
CA ARG A 237 13.82 -27.89 -18.19
C ARG A 237 13.08 -27.28 -19.38
N SER A 238 12.16 -26.35 -19.09
CA SER A 238 11.66 -25.40 -20.10
C SER A 238 12.70 -24.32 -20.33
N THR A 239 13.31 -24.34 -21.51
CA THR A 239 14.15 -23.27 -22.03
C THR A 239 13.27 -22.05 -22.30
N LEU A 240 13.29 -21.06 -21.39
CA LEU A 240 12.72 -19.75 -21.64
C LEU A 240 13.71 -18.93 -22.45
N LEU A 241 13.30 -18.60 -23.68
CA LEU A 241 13.92 -17.56 -24.50
C LEU A 241 13.72 -16.22 -23.77
N PHE A 242 14.81 -15.66 -23.26
CA PHE A 242 14.85 -14.27 -22.80
C PHE A 242 14.76 -13.37 -24.04
N LEU A 243 13.59 -12.77 -24.24
CA LEU A 243 13.48 -11.57 -25.07
C LEU A 243 14.03 -10.41 -24.25
N ASP A 244 15.13 -9.84 -24.71
CA ASP A 244 15.69 -8.58 -24.22
C ASP A 244 14.65 -7.46 -24.38
N TYR A 245 13.87 -7.21 -23.32
CA TYR A 245 12.98 -6.06 -23.23
C TYR A 245 13.79 -4.88 -22.69
N SER A 246 14.52 -4.21 -23.58
CA SER A 246 15.13 -2.91 -23.29
C SER A 246 14.02 -1.85 -23.26
N SER A 247 13.34 -1.73 -22.11
CA SER A 247 12.44 -0.61 -21.84
C SER A 247 13.26 0.59 -21.38
N ALA A 248 13.36 1.61 -22.24
CA ALA A 248 13.78 2.94 -21.83
C ALA A 248 12.94 3.42 -20.63
N PRO A 249 13.52 4.16 -19.66
CA PRO A 249 12.77 4.69 -18.54
C PRO A 249 11.65 5.60 -19.06
N PRO A 250 10.44 5.56 -18.48
CA PRO A 250 9.38 6.48 -18.84
C PRO A 250 9.88 7.91 -18.58
N SER A 251 9.97 8.70 -19.64
CA SER A 251 10.08 10.15 -19.56
C SER A 251 8.97 10.64 -18.63
N SER A 252 9.35 11.38 -17.58
CA SER A 252 8.43 11.95 -16.60
C SER A 252 7.17 12.50 -17.30
N PRO A 253 5.97 12.04 -16.95
CA PRO A 253 4.77 12.69 -17.44
C PRO A 253 4.82 14.13 -16.94
N GLY A 254 4.78 15.08 -17.88
CA GLY A 254 4.67 16.49 -17.56
C GLY A 254 3.52 16.67 -16.58
N ALA A 255 3.85 17.04 -15.35
CA ALA A 255 2.87 17.36 -14.33
C ALA A 255 1.96 18.45 -14.92
N ALA A 256 0.70 18.09 -15.19
CA ALA A 256 -0.35 19.06 -15.37
C ALA A 256 -0.35 19.89 -14.08
N ARG A 257 0.13 21.13 -14.16
CA ARG A 257 0.14 22.08 -13.06
C ARG A 257 -1.31 22.31 -12.66
N TRP A 258 -1.75 21.67 -11.57
CA TRP A 258 -2.96 22.05 -10.87
C TRP A 258 -2.67 23.34 -10.11
N SER A 259 -2.88 24.48 -10.77
CA SER A 259 -2.90 25.77 -10.09
C SER A 259 -4.15 25.84 -9.22
N LEU A 260 -4.01 25.49 -7.95
CA LEU A 260 -5.00 25.77 -6.91
C LEU A 260 -5.07 27.31 -6.73
N LEU A 261 -6.24 27.87 -7.04
CA LEU A 261 -6.70 29.18 -6.56
C LEU A 261 -7.10 29.08 -5.09
#